data_AF-A0A8J4RL53-F1
#
_entry.id   AF-A0A8J4RL53-F1
#
_cell.length_a   1.000
_cell.length_b   1.000
_cell.length_c   1.000
_cell.angle_alpha   90.00
_cell.angle_beta   90.00
_cell.angle_gamma   90.00
#
_symmetry.space_group_name_H-M   'P 1'
#
loop_
_entity.id
_entity.type
_entity.pdbx_description
1 polymer ?
#
loop_
_entity_poly.entity_id
_entity_poly.type
_entity_poly.pdbx_seq_one_letter_code
_entity_poly.pdbx_strand_id
1 'polypeptide(L)'
;MAFLSHHLQLTLLFLFLFNVTLAYSSWRFEENVGYNNWISWNIKNYRHKTTLKEKSIVQAPGAAAAGRKALDMKLRKAEINEVTISVSQNGTGDFKTIREALNSIPLYNTRRLILVIKPGVYREKITIPRTLPFVTFLGDANDPPTITGNDTASVARRDGSPIGTFQSATVSVDANYFVAINMKFENTAPHEIGSIGEQGVAIRISGTKAAFYNCSFYGSQDTLYDHKGLHYFNNCFIQGSVDFIFGYGRSLYENCNLNSIAKKVGSLTAQKRTNSSLESGFSFKDCVVTGSGQVYLGRPWGDYSRVVFSYTFLDKTVLPQGWSDWGNQKRDFSLYYGEYKCSGPGANLTGRVPWARMLTDEEAKPFIGTYYVEGDSWLITPH
;
A
#
# COMPACT_ATOMS: atom_id res chain seq x y z
N MET A 1 8.04 -30.36 56.42
CA MET A 1 8.88 -30.08 55.23
C MET A 1 8.10 -30.15 53.91
N ALA A 2 6.85 -29.65 53.84
CA ALA A 2 6.10 -29.55 52.58
C ALA A 2 5.51 -28.14 52.31
N PHE A 3 5.52 -27.25 53.31
CA PHE A 3 4.96 -25.90 53.20
C PHE A 3 5.96 -24.82 52.72
N LEU A 4 7.27 -25.10 52.74
CA LEU A 4 8.29 -24.13 52.28
C LEU A 4 8.56 -24.19 50.77
N SER A 5 8.17 -25.28 50.09
CA SER A 5 8.45 -25.50 48.65
C SER A 5 7.50 -24.71 47.74
N HIS A 6 6.22 -24.56 48.13
CA HIS A 6 5.23 -23.86 47.31
C HIS A 6 5.40 -22.34 47.30
N HIS A 7 5.86 -21.75 48.40
CA HIS A 7 6.07 -20.30 48.44
C HIS A 7 7.21 -19.83 47.54
N LEU A 8 8.28 -20.63 47.38
CA LEU A 8 9.42 -20.27 46.55
C LEU A 8 9.08 -20.33 45.04
N GLN A 9 8.26 -21.30 44.63
CA GLN A 9 7.81 -21.45 43.24
C GLN A 9 6.82 -20.34 42.81
N LEU A 10 5.96 -19.86 43.71
CA LEU A 10 5.05 -18.75 43.43
C LEU A 10 5.76 -17.41 43.28
N THR A 11 6.82 -17.14 44.06
CA THR A 11 7.64 -15.93 43.89
C THR A 11 8.44 -15.91 42.60
N LEU A 12 8.96 -17.06 42.15
CA LEU A 12 9.68 -17.17 40.86
C LEU A 12 8.75 -17.00 39.65
N LEU A 13 7.49 -17.47 39.74
CA LEU A 13 6.48 -17.26 38.70
C LEU A 13 6.06 -15.79 38.59
N PHE A 14 5.95 -15.08 39.72
CA PHE A 14 5.62 -13.65 39.74
C PHE A 14 6.76 -12.78 39.18
N LEU A 15 8.02 -13.11 39.48
CA LEU A 15 9.19 -12.42 38.90
C LEU A 15 9.35 -12.65 37.39
N PHE A 16 8.90 -13.81 36.88
CA PHE A 16 8.90 -14.09 35.44
C PHE A 16 7.77 -13.34 34.71
N LEU A 17 6.57 -13.28 35.29
CA LEU A 17 5.43 -12.53 34.73
C LEU A 17 5.64 -11.01 34.75
N PHE A 18 6.36 -10.47 35.75
CA PHE A 18 6.69 -9.04 35.82
C PHE A 18 7.74 -8.60 34.79
N ASN A 19 8.67 -9.49 34.41
CA ASN A 19 9.65 -9.22 33.35
C ASN A 19 9.05 -9.32 31.94
N VAL A 20 8.05 -10.19 31.74
CA VAL A 20 7.34 -10.32 30.44
C VAL A 20 6.42 -9.12 30.16
N THR A 21 5.81 -8.52 31.19
CA THR A 21 4.96 -7.32 31.02
C THR A 21 5.77 -6.04 30.79
N LEU A 22 6.97 -5.91 31.37
CA LEU A 22 7.89 -4.81 31.09
C LEU A 22 8.51 -4.89 29.68
N ALA A 23 8.78 -6.10 29.17
CA ALA A 23 9.18 -6.28 27.78
C ALA A 23 8.02 -6.03 26.80
N TYR A 24 6.78 -6.40 27.13
CA TYR A 24 5.62 -6.12 26.27
C TYR A 24 5.27 -4.62 26.22
N SER A 25 5.52 -3.87 27.30
CA SER A 25 5.27 -2.43 27.36
C SER A 25 6.38 -1.61 26.69
N SER A 26 7.64 -2.05 26.74
CA SER A 26 8.75 -1.39 26.04
C SER A 26 8.67 -1.59 24.52
N TRP A 27 8.24 -2.77 24.05
CA TRP A 27 8.03 -3.04 22.61
C TRP A 27 6.83 -2.25 22.04
N ARG A 28 5.74 -2.07 22.80
CA ARG A 28 4.61 -1.20 22.40
C ARG A 28 4.96 0.29 22.36
N PHE A 29 6.00 0.71 23.07
CA PHE A 29 6.45 2.11 23.08
C PHE A 29 7.34 2.41 21.88
N GLU A 30 8.25 1.49 21.50
CA GLU A 30 9.16 1.69 20.35
C GLU A 30 8.45 1.65 18.98
N GLU A 31 7.46 0.76 18.77
CA GLU A 31 6.67 0.74 17.52
C GLU A 31 5.79 1.99 17.35
N ASN A 32 5.21 2.50 18.44
CA ASN A 32 4.40 3.73 18.43
C ASN A 32 5.25 4.99 18.15
N VAL A 33 6.50 5.02 18.63
CA VAL A 33 7.39 6.17 18.41
C VAL A 33 7.81 6.26 16.94
N GLY A 34 8.09 5.13 16.27
CA GLY A 34 8.41 5.11 14.84
C GLY A 34 7.25 5.61 13.95
N TYR A 35 6.04 5.11 14.20
CA TYR A 35 4.83 5.53 13.48
C TYR A 35 4.48 7.01 13.71
N ASN A 36 4.49 7.48 14.97
CA ASN A 36 4.17 8.88 15.28
C ASN A 36 5.24 9.86 14.79
N ASN A 37 6.51 9.45 14.76
CA ASN A 37 7.59 10.23 14.15
C ASN A 37 7.43 10.33 12.63
N TRP A 38 7.05 9.23 11.96
CA TRP A 38 6.75 9.22 10.53
C TRP A 38 5.55 10.11 10.18
N ILE A 39 4.44 10.01 10.93
CA ILE A 39 3.25 10.89 10.79
C ILE A 39 3.67 12.36 10.96
N SER A 40 4.40 12.68 12.03
CA SER A 40 4.85 14.05 12.32
C SER A 40 5.79 14.61 11.26
N TRP A 41 6.69 13.79 10.73
CA TRP A 41 7.62 14.16 9.66
C TRP A 41 6.89 14.39 8.33
N ASN A 42 5.93 13.53 7.97
CA ASN A 42 5.13 13.70 6.76
C ASN A 42 4.23 14.92 6.81
N ILE A 43 3.58 15.20 7.95
CA ILE A 43 2.79 16.43 8.13
C ILE A 43 3.68 17.67 7.93
N LYS A 44 4.90 17.67 8.49
CA LYS A 44 5.86 18.77 8.33
C LYS A 44 6.36 18.89 6.89
N ASN A 45 6.67 17.79 6.21
CA ASN A 45 7.15 17.80 4.83
C ASN A 45 6.06 18.15 3.82
N TYR A 46 4.83 17.68 4.03
CA TYR A 46 3.68 18.08 3.21
C TYR A 46 3.48 19.59 3.31
N ARG A 47 3.44 20.16 4.53
CA ARG A 47 3.35 21.60 4.76
C ARG A 47 4.50 22.37 4.11
N HIS A 48 5.72 21.88 4.22
CA HIS A 48 6.89 22.52 3.61
C HIS A 48 6.80 22.51 2.07
N LYS A 49 6.38 21.39 1.46
CA LYS A 49 6.20 21.26 0.01
C LYS A 49 5.01 22.07 -0.50
N THR A 50 3.89 22.17 0.22
CA THR A 50 2.77 23.07 -0.15
C THR A 50 3.17 24.54 -0.05
N THR A 51 3.90 24.95 1.00
CA THR A 51 4.42 26.32 1.11
C THR A 51 5.43 26.65 0.00
N LEU A 52 6.28 25.70 -0.41
CA LEU A 52 7.19 25.88 -1.55
C LEU A 52 6.45 25.94 -2.90
N LYS A 53 5.40 25.13 -3.06
CA LYS A 53 4.56 25.11 -4.26
C LYS A 53 3.75 26.41 -4.37
N GLU A 54 3.17 26.90 -3.28
CA GLU A 54 2.51 28.21 -3.20
C GLU A 54 3.48 29.36 -3.50
N LYS A 55 4.71 29.33 -2.95
CA LYS A 55 5.75 30.33 -3.26
C LYS A 55 6.20 30.29 -4.73
N SER A 56 6.27 29.11 -5.36
CA SER A 56 6.60 28.97 -6.79
C SER A 56 5.48 29.43 -7.72
N ILE A 57 4.21 29.34 -7.29
CA ILE A 57 3.04 29.80 -8.05
C ILE A 57 2.94 31.34 -8.04
N VAL A 58 3.43 31.99 -6.98
CA VAL A 58 3.40 33.45 -6.84
C VAL A 58 4.53 34.16 -7.63
N GLN A 59 5.53 33.43 -8.17
CA GLN A 59 6.73 34.04 -8.77
C GLN A 59 6.97 33.85 -10.28
N ALA A 60 6.08 33.20 -11.04
CA ALA A 60 6.31 33.02 -12.48
C ALA A 60 5.08 33.33 -13.36
N PRO A 61 5.05 34.48 -14.07
CA PRO A 61 4.21 34.63 -15.24
C PRO A 61 4.97 34.15 -16.48
N GLY A 62 4.37 33.22 -17.23
CA GLY A 62 4.73 32.97 -18.64
C GLY A 62 5.71 31.82 -18.89
N ALA A 63 5.18 30.61 -19.02
CA ALA A 63 5.74 29.61 -19.93
C ALA A 63 4.59 28.78 -20.51
N ALA A 64 4.50 28.76 -21.84
CA ALA A 64 3.42 28.18 -22.62
C ALA A 64 3.20 26.69 -22.31
N ALA A 65 1.93 26.32 -22.07
CA ALA A 65 1.46 24.95 -21.90
C ALA A 65 1.46 24.20 -23.23
N ALA A 66 2.62 23.73 -23.68
CA ALA A 66 2.71 22.76 -24.76
C ALA A 66 2.62 21.34 -24.17
N GLY A 67 1.49 20.65 -24.42
CA GLY A 67 1.45 19.18 -24.37
C GLY A 67 0.74 18.48 -23.19
N ARG A 68 0.02 19.16 -22.30
CA ARG A 68 -0.83 18.44 -21.33
C ARG A 68 -1.97 17.73 -22.08
N LYS A 69 -2.01 16.40 -22.02
CA LYS A 69 -3.18 15.62 -22.48
C LYS A 69 -4.42 16.15 -21.76
N ALA A 70 -5.53 16.31 -22.49
CA ALA A 70 -6.78 16.72 -21.87
C ALA A 70 -7.27 15.64 -20.88
N LEU A 71 -7.81 16.08 -19.75
CA LEU A 71 -8.44 15.21 -18.75
C LEU A 71 -9.54 14.37 -19.42
N ASP A 72 -9.68 13.11 -19.02
CA ASP A 72 -10.74 12.22 -19.48
C ASP A 72 -12.12 12.89 -19.35
N MET A 73 -12.89 12.93 -20.44
CA MET A 73 -14.18 13.63 -20.47
C MET A 73 -15.21 13.04 -19.49
N LYS A 74 -15.17 11.73 -19.23
CA LYS A 74 -16.07 11.10 -18.26
C LYS A 74 -15.73 11.55 -16.84
N LEU A 75 -14.42 11.60 -16.53
CA LEU A 75 -13.94 12.13 -15.26
C LEU A 75 -14.35 13.60 -15.10
N ARG A 76 -14.07 14.45 -16.10
CA ARG A 76 -14.47 15.86 -16.06
C ARG A 76 -15.97 16.04 -15.79
N LYS A 77 -16.83 15.25 -16.44
CA LYS A 77 -18.29 15.30 -16.20
C LYS A 77 -18.67 14.85 -14.79
N ALA A 78 -17.97 13.86 -14.25
CA ALA A 78 -18.21 13.35 -12.91
C ALA A 78 -17.87 14.41 -11.83
N GLU A 79 -16.75 15.12 -11.98
CA GLU A 79 -16.31 16.15 -11.02
C GLU A 79 -17.16 17.44 -11.06
N ILE A 80 -17.94 17.70 -12.11
CA ILE A 80 -18.82 18.89 -12.15
C ILE A 80 -20.00 18.75 -11.18
N ASN A 81 -20.45 17.52 -10.92
CA ASN A 81 -21.67 17.24 -10.16
C ASN A 81 -21.36 16.37 -8.95
N GLU A 82 -20.44 16.81 -8.11
CA GLU A 82 -20.06 16.06 -6.91
C GLU A 82 -21.23 15.88 -5.94
N VAL A 83 -21.31 14.71 -5.33
CA VAL A 83 -22.28 14.39 -4.27
C VAL A 83 -21.50 13.93 -3.05
N THR A 84 -21.86 14.46 -1.89
CA THR A 84 -21.28 14.02 -0.62
C THR A 84 -22.33 13.30 0.22
N ILE A 85 -21.94 12.15 0.77
CA ILE A 85 -22.68 11.43 1.81
C ILE A 85 -21.70 10.99 2.90
N SER A 86 -22.22 10.67 4.08
CA SER A 86 -21.40 10.42 5.27
C SER A 86 -21.76 9.12 5.97
N VAL A 87 -20.75 8.49 6.59
CA VAL A 87 -20.88 7.29 7.41
C VAL A 87 -20.36 7.57 8.80
N SER A 88 -21.14 7.22 9.83
CA SER A 88 -20.72 7.29 11.22
C SER A 88 -21.35 6.19 12.06
N GLN A 89 -20.55 5.38 12.75
CA GLN A 89 -21.05 4.26 13.57
C GLN A 89 -21.93 4.73 14.75
N ASN A 90 -21.75 5.97 15.22
CA ASN A 90 -22.55 6.58 16.29
C ASN A 90 -23.87 7.22 15.79
N GLY A 91 -24.16 7.15 14.48
CA GLY A 91 -25.40 7.67 13.88
C GLY A 91 -25.42 9.16 13.55
N THR A 92 -24.30 9.89 13.66
CA THR A 92 -24.22 11.31 13.26
C THR A 92 -23.96 11.54 11.77
N GLY A 93 -23.94 10.48 10.96
CA GLY A 93 -23.81 10.54 9.50
C GLY A 93 -25.08 10.03 8.82
N ASP A 94 -25.13 10.13 7.49
CA ASP A 94 -26.27 9.67 6.69
C ASP A 94 -26.49 8.15 6.79
N PHE A 95 -25.41 7.40 7.02
CA PHE A 95 -25.42 5.94 7.18
C PHE A 95 -24.60 5.49 8.39
N LYS A 96 -24.89 4.30 8.92
CA LYS A 96 -24.11 3.69 10.01
C LYS A 96 -22.95 2.84 9.52
N THR A 97 -23.08 2.25 8.34
CA THR A 97 -22.07 1.36 7.75
C THR A 97 -21.65 1.82 6.35
N ILE A 98 -20.44 1.45 5.95
CA ILE A 98 -19.91 1.78 4.62
C ILE A 98 -20.72 1.03 3.55
N ARG A 99 -21.09 -0.23 3.81
CA ARG A 99 -21.89 -1.02 2.88
C ARG A 99 -23.27 -0.42 2.60
N GLU A 100 -23.98 0.07 3.62
CA GLU A 100 -25.27 0.75 3.44
C GLU A 100 -25.13 1.98 2.54
N ALA A 101 -24.10 2.80 2.80
CA ALA A 101 -23.83 3.98 1.99
C ALA A 101 -23.55 3.62 0.53
N LEU A 102 -22.71 2.61 0.27
CA LEU A 102 -22.43 2.13 -1.09
C LEU A 102 -23.68 1.59 -1.80
N ASN A 103 -24.55 0.89 -1.07
CA ASN A 103 -25.81 0.35 -1.61
C ASN A 103 -26.83 1.44 -1.96
N SER A 104 -26.70 2.64 -1.40
CA SER A 104 -27.59 3.78 -1.73
C SER A 104 -27.25 4.43 -3.08
N ILE A 105 -26.08 4.14 -3.64
CA ILE A 105 -25.59 4.76 -4.86
C ILE A 105 -26.23 4.08 -6.07
N PRO A 106 -26.86 4.83 -7.00
CA PRO A 106 -27.35 4.26 -8.24
C PRO A 106 -26.24 3.56 -9.02
N LEU A 107 -26.56 2.38 -9.56
CA LEU A 107 -25.65 1.66 -10.46
C LEU A 107 -25.34 2.52 -11.70
N TYR A 108 -24.16 2.30 -12.27
CA TYR A 108 -23.60 3.05 -13.39
C TYR A 108 -23.43 4.55 -13.07
N ASN A 109 -22.97 4.84 -11.87
CA ASN A 109 -22.74 6.18 -11.36
C ASN A 109 -21.93 7.04 -12.36
N THR A 110 -22.40 8.24 -12.63
CA THR A 110 -21.76 9.19 -13.58
C THR A 110 -21.22 10.44 -12.89
N ARG A 111 -21.34 10.52 -11.56
CA ARG A 111 -20.98 11.67 -10.73
C ARG A 111 -19.90 11.30 -9.74
N ARG A 112 -19.02 12.21 -9.36
CA ARG A 112 -18.10 11.99 -8.25
C ARG A 112 -18.92 11.86 -6.97
N LEU A 113 -18.82 10.73 -6.29
CA LEU A 113 -19.41 10.54 -4.96
C LEU A 113 -18.30 10.55 -3.92
N ILE A 114 -18.37 11.49 -2.98
CA ILE A 114 -17.49 11.59 -1.83
C ILE A 114 -18.21 10.95 -0.64
N LEU A 115 -17.69 9.80 -0.21
CA LEU A 115 -18.12 9.12 1.00
C LEU A 115 -17.20 9.56 2.15
N VAL A 116 -17.70 10.47 2.98
CA VAL A 116 -17.01 10.92 4.20
C VAL A 116 -17.18 9.86 5.27
N ILE A 117 -16.10 9.20 5.65
CA ILE A 117 -16.11 8.13 6.65
C ILE A 117 -15.54 8.71 7.94
N LYS A 118 -16.38 8.82 8.98
CA LYS A 118 -15.98 9.35 10.29
C LYS A 118 -15.02 8.39 10.99
N PRO A 119 -14.20 8.88 11.94
CA PRO A 119 -13.29 8.03 12.69
C PRO A 119 -13.98 6.82 13.32
N GLY A 120 -13.31 5.67 13.28
CA GLY A 120 -13.86 4.41 13.78
C GLY A 120 -13.19 3.19 13.16
N VAL A 121 -13.53 2.02 13.70
CA VAL A 121 -13.09 0.72 13.20
C VAL A 121 -14.28 0.01 12.57
N TYR A 122 -14.26 -0.06 11.24
CA TYR A 122 -15.29 -0.65 10.41
C TYR A 122 -14.91 -2.09 10.06
N ARG A 123 -15.42 -3.04 10.84
CA ARG A 123 -15.25 -4.48 10.53
C ARG A 123 -16.24 -4.90 9.45
N GLU A 124 -15.93 -4.56 8.22
CA GLU A 124 -16.77 -4.82 7.05
C GLU A 124 -15.94 -5.38 5.89
N LYS A 125 -16.47 -6.42 5.23
CA LYS A 125 -15.99 -6.83 3.91
C LYS A 125 -16.65 -5.99 2.83
N ILE A 126 -15.87 -5.17 2.13
CA ILE A 126 -16.36 -4.14 1.21
C ILE A 126 -15.99 -4.50 -0.23
N THR A 127 -16.95 -4.35 -1.14
CA THR A 127 -16.72 -4.41 -2.59
C THR A 127 -17.30 -3.16 -3.23
N ILE A 128 -16.47 -2.43 -3.97
CA ILE A 128 -16.90 -1.34 -4.84
C ILE A 128 -16.94 -1.92 -6.27
N PRO A 129 -18.13 -2.33 -6.75
CA PRO A 129 -18.27 -3.04 -8.01
C PRO A 129 -17.96 -2.14 -9.21
N ARG A 130 -17.65 -2.74 -10.36
CA ARG A 130 -17.40 -2.03 -11.64
C ARG A 130 -18.48 -1.01 -12.02
N THR A 131 -19.71 -1.23 -11.55
CA THR A 131 -20.87 -0.38 -11.78
C THR A 131 -20.89 0.89 -10.95
N LEU A 132 -19.97 1.08 -9.99
CA LEU A 132 -19.88 2.28 -9.15
C LEU A 132 -18.55 3.05 -9.37
N PRO A 133 -18.27 3.55 -10.58
CA PRO A 133 -17.08 4.39 -10.79
C PRO A 133 -17.20 5.73 -10.06
N PHE A 134 -16.08 6.46 -9.97
CA PHE A 134 -16.01 7.81 -9.37
C PHE A 134 -16.39 7.88 -7.88
N VAL A 135 -16.16 6.82 -7.12
CA VAL A 135 -16.32 6.82 -5.66
C VAL A 135 -15.02 7.28 -5.01
N THR A 136 -15.13 8.19 -4.06
CA THR A 136 -14.04 8.67 -3.20
C THR A 136 -14.34 8.29 -1.75
N PHE A 137 -13.41 7.62 -1.08
CA PHE A 137 -13.42 7.49 0.38
C PHE A 137 -12.58 8.60 0.98
N LEU A 138 -13.18 9.38 1.88
CA LEU A 138 -12.54 10.50 2.55
C LEU A 138 -12.63 10.33 4.06
N GLY A 139 -11.50 10.07 4.70
CA GLY A 139 -11.36 10.03 6.15
C GLY A 139 -10.79 11.30 6.76
N ASP A 140 -10.83 11.38 8.09
CA ASP A 140 -10.17 12.45 8.84
C ASP A 140 -8.64 12.25 8.82
N ALA A 141 -7.88 13.31 8.57
CA ALA A 141 -6.42 13.23 8.47
C ALA A 141 -5.74 12.96 9.82
N ASN A 142 -6.33 13.43 10.92
CA ASN A 142 -5.81 13.27 12.27
C ASN A 142 -6.26 11.96 12.92
N ASP A 143 -7.44 11.47 12.54
CA ASP A 143 -7.97 10.18 12.98
C ASP A 143 -8.57 9.35 11.83
N PRO A 144 -7.72 8.80 10.94
CA PRO A 144 -8.18 8.05 9.78
C PRO A 144 -8.98 6.82 10.19
N PRO A 145 -10.20 6.61 9.63
CA PRO A 145 -10.97 5.40 9.87
C PRO A 145 -10.28 4.16 9.30
N THR A 146 -10.49 3.02 9.99
CA THR A 146 -9.94 1.72 9.60
C THR A 146 -11.04 0.81 9.08
N ILE A 147 -10.87 0.26 7.89
CA ILE A 147 -11.66 -0.87 7.40
C ILE A 147 -10.86 -2.15 7.63
N THR A 148 -11.38 -3.06 8.45
CA THR A 148 -10.65 -4.23 8.96
C THR A 148 -11.37 -5.55 8.67
N GLY A 149 -10.59 -6.58 8.38
CA GLY A 149 -11.01 -7.95 8.12
C GLY A 149 -9.88 -8.92 8.50
N ASN A 150 -10.09 -10.22 8.32
CA ASN A 150 -9.12 -11.25 8.73
C ASN A 150 -9.22 -12.53 7.89
N ASP A 151 -9.77 -12.43 6.68
CA ASP A 151 -9.87 -13.59 5.79
C ASP A 151 -8.49 -13.96 5.26
N THR A 152 -8.18 -15.25 5.24
CA THR A 152 -7.04 -15.84 4.51
C THR A 152 -7.52 -16.52 3.24
N ALA A 153 -6.60 -16.83 2.32
CA ALA A 153 -6.91 -17.61 1.12
C ALA A 153 -7.47 -19.01 1.44
N SER A 154 -7.16 -19.57 2.61
CA SER A 154 -7.61 -20.90 3.06
C SER A 154 -9.02 -20.91 3.67
N VAL A 155 -9.65 -19.76 3.92
CA VAL A 155 -11.03 -19.71 4.42
C VAL A 155 -11.94 -20.54 3.50
N ALA A 156 -12.69 -21.47 4.08
CA ALA A 156 -13.54 -22.38 3.33
C ALA A 156 -14.80 -21.67 2.81
N ARG A 157 -15.12 -21.92 1.54
CA ARG A 157 -16.45 -21.65 0.98
C ARG A 157 -17.47 -22.64 1.51
N ARG A 158 -18.75 -22.43 1.18
CA ARG A 158 -19.85 -23.34 1.53
C ARG A 158 -19.66 -24.76 0.98
N ASP A 159 -18.97 -24.90 -0.14
CA ASP A 159 -18.66 -26.18 -0.78
C ASP A 159 -17.35 -26.82 -0.25
N GLY A 160 -16.71 -26.23 0.77
CA GLY A 160 -15.45 -26.69 1.34
C GLY A 160 -14.19 -26.26 0.58
N SER A 161 -14.31 -25.63 -0.60
CA SER A 161 -13.16 -25.15 -1.36
C SER A 161 -12.57 -23.86 -0.76
N PRO A 162 -11.24 -23.62 -0.85
CA PRO A 162 -10.63 -22.40 -0.31
C PRO A 162 -11.01 -21.16 -1.14
N ILE A 163 -11.33 -20.04 -0.47
CA ILE A 163 -11.73 -18.79 -1.14
C ILE A 163 -10.63 -18.22 -2.05
N GLY A 164 -9.36 -18.55 -1.78
CA GLY A 164 -8.19 -18.10 -2.51
C GLY A 164 -7.85 -16.63 -2.25
N THR A 165 -6.61 -16.24 -2.55
CA THR A 165 -6.06 -14.89 -2.31
C THR A 165 -6.94 -13.78 -2.88
N PHE A 166 -7.53 -13.99 -4.06
CA PHE A 166 -8.36 -12.97 -4.70
C PHE A 166 -9.57 -12.57 -3.84
N GLN A 167 -10.17 -13.55 -3.15
CA GLN A 167 -11.39 -13.35 -2.35
C GLN A 167 -11.08 -13.07 -0.88
N SER A 168 -9.82 -13.15 -0.43
CA SER A 168 -9.43 -12.82 0.96
C SER A 168 -9.37 -11.32 1.24
N ALA A 169 -9.50 -10.47 0.21
CA ALA A 169 -9.47 -9.02 0.35
C ALA A 169 -10.54 -8.47 1.30
N THR A 170 -10.13 -7.72 2.34
CA THR A 170 -11.06 -6.94 3.19
C THR A 170 -11.82 -5.92 2.34
N VAL A 171 -11.10 -5.19 1.48
CA VAL A 171 -11.68 -4.23 0.53
C VAL A 171 -11.35 -4.62 -0.91
N SER A 172 -12.36 -4.69 -1.77
CA SER A 172 -12.25 -4.98 -3.20
C SER A 172 -12.69 -3.77 -4.03
N VAL A 173 -11.75 -3.11 -4.70
CA VAL A 173 -12.00 -1.97 -5.60
C VAL A 173 -12.01 -2.46 -7.04
N ASP A 174 -13.19 -2.75 -7.58
CA ASP A 174 -13.34 -3.14 -8.99
C ASP A 174 -13.78 -1.97 -9.88
N ALA A 175 -14.15 -0.84 -9.28
CA ALA A 175 -14.58 0.39 -9.95
C ALA A 175 -13.41 1.26 -10.45
N ASN A 176 -13.60 1.89 -11.61
CA ASN A 176 -12.64 2.86 -12.14
C ASN A 176 -12.75 4.21 -11.43
N TYR A 177 -11.68 5.01 -11.46
CA TYR A 177 -11.65 6.36 -10.88
C TYR A 177 -11.91 6.41 -9.37
N PHE A 178 -11.63 5.30 -8.68
CA PHE A 178 -11.71 5.25 -7.22
C PHE A 178 -10.63 6.11 -6.59
N VAL A 179 -10.96 6.86 -5.54
CA VAL A 179 -9.98 7.61 -4.76
C VAL A 179 -10.14 7.26 -3.29
N ALA A 180 -9.05 7.11 -2.56
CA ALA A 180 -9.07 7.06 -1.10
C ALA A 180 -8.11 8.11 -0.53
N ILE A 181 -8.57 8.82 0.49
CA ILE A 181 -7.82 9.88 1.17
C ILE A 181 -7.95 9.66 2.67
N ASN A 182 -6.83 9.61 3.38
CA ASN A 182 -6.80 9.43 4.84
C ASN A 182 -7.58 8.19 5.30
N MET A 183 -7.25 7.02 4.75
CA MET A 183 -7.92 5.76 5.07
C MET A 183 -6.91 4.72 5.56
N LYS A 184 -7.31 3.85 6.48
CA LYS A 184 -6.56 2.65 6.86
C LYS A 184 -7.29 1.41 6.34
N PHE A 185 -6.58 0.57 5.59
CA PHE A 185 -7.07 -0.71 5.10
C PHE A 185 -6.28 -1.83 5.78
N GLU A 186 -6.97 -2.78 6.39
CA GLU A 186 -6.33 -3.78 7.24
C GLU A 186 -6.86 -5.20 7.00
N ASN A 187 -5.93 -6.15 6.97
CA ASN A 187 -6.23 -7.56 7.19
C ASN A 187 -5.39 -8.06 8.38
N THR A 188 -6.07 -8.45 9.46
CA THR A 188 -5.47 -8.89 10.73
C THR A 188 -5.28 -10.40 10.81
N ALA A 189 -5.37 -11.13 9.68
CA ALA A 189 -5.11 -12.56 9.68
C ALA A 189 -3.70 -12.82 10.24
N PRO A 190 -3.55 -13.77 11.18
CA PRO A 190 -2.23 -14.17 11.64
C PRO A 190 -1.47 -14.81 10.48
N HIS A 191 -0.15 -14.63 10.46
CA HIS A 191 0.70 -15.25 9.47
C HIS A 191 1.93 -15.90 10.13
N GLU A 192 2.14 -17.17 9.81
CA GLU A 192 3.38 -17.89 10.08
C GLU A 192 4.17 -18.09 8.78
N ILE A 193 5.48 -17.81 8.84
CA ILE A 193 6.34 -17.90 7.66
C ILE A 193 6.38 -19.35 7.17
N GLY A 194 6.05 -19.56 5.89
CA GLY A 194 6.04 -20.87 5.26
C GLY A 194 4.69 -21.58 5.30
N SER A 195 3.69 -20.99 5.94
CA SER A 195 2.33 -21.53 5.93
C SER A 195 1.71 -21.51 4.54
N ILE A 196 0.92 -22.54 4.25
CA ILE A 196 0.19 -22.68 2.99
C ILE A 196 -1.22 -22.10 3.17
N GLY A 197 -1.61 -21.19 2.28
CA GLY A 197 -2.98 -20.65 2.25
C GLY A 197 -3.24 -19.47 3.19
N GLU A 198 -2.22 -18.90 3.83
CA GLU A 198 -2.35 -17.78 4.77
C GLU A 198 -2.29 -16.39 4.12
N GLN A 199 -2.38 -16.29 2.79
CA GLN A 199 -2.42 -15.00 2.11
C GLN A 199 -3.64 -14.18 2.56
N GLY A 200 -3.40 -12.99 3.12
CA GLY A 200 -4.44 -12.14 3.73
C GLY A 200 -4.41 -10.73 3.14
N VAL A 201 -5.28 -10.48 2.17
CA VAL A 201 -5.28 -9.20 1.44
C VAL A 201 -6.05 -8.14 2.23
N ALA A 202 -5.44 -6.99 2.48
CA ALA A 202 -6.11 -5.83 3.07
C ALA A 202 -6.97 -5.10 2.02
N ILE A 203 -6.40 -4.90 0.83
CA ILE A 203 -7.12 -4.31 -0.29
C ILE A 203 -6.69 -4.91 -1.62
N ARG A 204 -7.65 -5.11 -2.51
CA ARG A 204 -7.44 -5.51 -3.91
C ARG A 204 -7.97 -4.46 -4.85
N ILE A 205 -7.17 -4.08 -5.85
CA ILE A 205 -7.51 -2.99 -6.79
C ILE A 205 -7.48 -3.51 -8.22
N SER A 206 -8.66 -3.69 -8.82
CA SER A 206 -8.84 -4.14 -10.21
C SER A 206 -9.40 -3.07 -11.16
N GLY A 207 -9.92 -1.99 -10.60
CA GLY A 207 -10.45 -0.86 -11.35
C GLY A 207 -9.33 0.10 -11.72
N THR A 208 -9.29 0.55 -12.97
CA THR A 208 -8.20 1.41 -13.45
C THR A 208 -8.39 2.86 -13.02
N LYS A 209 -7.29 3.61 -12.98
CA LYS A 209 -7.25 5.03 -12.61
C LYS A 209 -7.66 5.24 -11.16
N ALA A 210 -7.10 4.43 -10.25
CA ALA A 210 -7.34 4.52 -8.81
C ALA A 210 -6.21 5.29 -8.11
N ALA A 211 -6.55 6.19 -7.19
CA ALA A 211 -5.56 7.00 -6.47
C ALA A 211 -5.73 6.90 -4.95
N PHE A 212 -4.60 6.87 -4.23
CA PHE A 212 -4.55 6.76 -2.78
C PHE A 212 -3.65 7.85 -2.23
N TYR A 213 -4.16 8.67 -1.32
CA TYR A 213 -3.45 9.79 -0.72
C TYR A 213 -3.46 9.66 0.80
N ASN A 214 -2.28 9.65 1.43
CA ASN A 214 -2.17 9.54 2.88
C ASN A 214 -2.93 8.33 3.46
N CYS A 215 -2.93 7.21 2.71
CA CYS A 215 -3.54 5.96 3.14
C CYS A 215 -2.52 5.06 3.81
N SER A 216 -2.99 4.18 4.70
CA SER A 216 -2.17 3.12 5.29
C SER A 216 -2.75 1.74 4.99
N PHE A 217 -1.88 0.79 4.70
CA PHE A 217 -2.24 -0.58 4.35
C PHE A 217 -1.51 -1.54 5.28
N TYR A 218 -2.26 -2.34 6.03
CA TYR A 218 -1.75 -3.22 7.07
C TYR A 218 -2.11 -4.66 6.79
N GLY A 219 -1.11 -5.53 6.81
CA GLY A 219 -1.27 -6.97 6.69
C GLY A 219 0.06 -7.67 6.92
N SER A 220 0.10 -8.95 6.58
CA SER A 220 1.32 -9.77 6.61
C SER A 220 1.69 -10.19 5.19
N GLN A 221 1.34 -11.42 4.79
CA GLN A 221 1.53 -11.89 3.41
C GLN A 221 0.42 -11.37 2.50
N ASP A 222 0.80 -10.88 1.31
CA ASP A 222 -0.12 -10.42 0.26
C ASP A 222 -1.00 -9.21 0.66
N THR A 223 -0.46 -8.25 1.42
CA THR A 223 -1.23 -7.12 1.97
C THR A 223 -1.96 -6.27 0.92
N LEU A 224 -1.24 -5.76 -0.09
CA LEU A 224 -1.74 -4.90 -1.15
C LEU A 224 -1.75 -5.66 -2.48
N TYR A 225 -2.94 -6.10 -2.89
CA TYR A 225 -3.14 -6.72 -4.19
C TYR A 225 -3.42 -5.64 -5.24
N ASP A 226 -2.35 -5.03 -5.73
CA ASP A 226 -2.32 -4.12 -6.88
C ASP A 226 -2.53 -4.92 -8.19
N HIS A 227 -3.77 -5.41 -8.34
CA HIS A 227 -4.13 -6.43 -9.29
C HIS A 227 -3.94 -5.95 -10.73
N LYS A 228 -4.67 -4.92 -11.18
CA LYS A 228 -4.57 -4.40 -12.56
C LYS A 228 -5.11 -2.99 -12.70
N GLY A 229 -4.53 -2.23 -13.64
CA GLY A 229 -4.95 -0.87 -13.96
C GLY A 229 -3.81 0.14 -13.86
N LEU A 230 -4.15 1.41 -14.04
CA LEU A 230 -3.27 2.55 -13.75
C LEU A 230 -3.54 3.00 -12.31
N HIS A 231 -2.55 2.94 -11.43
CA HIS A 231 -2.74 3.33 -10.03
C HIS A 231 -1.68 4.31 -9.55
N TYR A 232 -2.07 5.18 -8.62
CA TYR A 232 -1.18 6.15 -8.01
C TYR A 232 -1.33 6.12 -6.49
N PHE A 233 -0.20 5.99 -5.80
CA PHE A 233 -0.13 6.01 -4.35
C PHE A 233 0.80 7.15 -3.96
N ASN A 234 0.31 8.11 -3.17
CA ASN A 234 1.10 9.24 -2.73
C ASN A 234 1.05 9.37 -1.21
N ASN A 235 2.23 9.48 -0.60
CA ASN A 235 2.36 9.64 0.85
C ASN A 235 1.69 8.50 1.64
N CYS A 236 1.78 7.26 1.14
CA CYS A 236 1.14 6.11 1.78
C CYS A 236 2.11 5.32 2.68
N PHE A 237 1.56 4.64 3.68
CA PHE A 237 2.28 3.65 4.49
C PHE A 237 1.81 2.24 4.10
N ILE A 238 2.72 1.34 3.77
CA ILE A 238 2.39 -0.03 3.36
C ILE A 238 3.23 -0.99 4.19
N GLN A 239 2.57 -1.88 4.92
CA GLN A 239 3.23 -2.85 5.80
C GLN A 239 2.94 -4.30 5.38
N GLY A 240 3.96 -5.16 5.47
CA GLY A 240 3.76 -6.60 5.35
C GLY A 240 5.06 -7.41 5.43
N SER A 241 4.97 -8.71 5.13
CA SER A 241 6.09 -9.65 5.22
C SER A 241 6.51 -10.19 3.85
N VAL A 242 5.68 -11.03 3.26
CA VAL A 242 5.95 -11.74 2.00
C VAL A 242 5.04 -11.18 0.92
N ASP A 243 5.63 -10.77 -0.20
CA ASP A 243 4.93 -10.31 -1.41
C ASP A 243 3.87 -9.25 -1.12
N PHE A 244 4.13 -8.37 -0.16
CA PHE A 244 3.08 -7.55 0.42
C PHE A 244 2.60 -6.42 -0.52
N ILE A 245 3.28 -6.20 -1.65
CA ILE A 245 2.79 -5.45 -2.81
C ILE A 245 2.90 -6.35 -4.05
N PHE A 246 1.76 -6.83 -4.57
CA PHE A 246 1.77 -7.82 -5.64
C PHE A 246 0.65 -7.62 -6.66
N GLY A 247 0.82 -8.21 -7.84
CA GLY A 247 -0.12 -8.12 -8.95
C GLY A 247 0.52 -7.64 -10.24
N TYR A 248 -0.29 -7.14 -11.18
CA TYR A 248 0.19 -6.70 -12.49
C TYR A 248 -0.30 -5.29 -12.87
N GLY A 249 -0.60 -4.45 -11.88
CA GLY A 249 -0.83 -3.01 -12.09
C GLY A 249 0.33 -2.30 -12.78
N ARG A 250 0.02 -1.15 -13.38
CA ARG A 250 0.98 -0.13 -13.80
C ARG A 250 0.85 1.01 -12.80
N SER A 251 1.78 1.04 -11.84
CA SER A 251 1.55 1.80 -10.61
C SER A 251 2.76 2.62 -10.23
N LEU A 252 2.50 3.86 -9.82
CA LEU A 252 3.50 4.77 -9.25
C LEU A 252 3.22 4.93 -7.76
N TYR A 253 4.20 4.56 -6.95
CA TYR A 253 4.25 4.75 -5.51
C TYR A 253 5.22 5.89 -5.24
N GLU A 254 4.73 7.03 -4.76
CA GLU A 254 5.51 8.25 -4.60
C GLU A 254 5.47 8.75 -3.14
N ASN A 255 6.64 9.02 -2.56
CA ASN A 255 6.76 9.40 -1.14
C ASN A 255 6.15 8.38 -0.17
N CYS A 256 6.17 7.08 -0.50
CA CYS A 256 5.59 6.03 0.34
C CYS A 256 6.62 5.46 1.32
N ASN A 257 6.15 4.97 2.47
CA ASN A 257 6.94 4.16 3.39
C ASN A 257 6.52 2.69 3.30
N LEU A 258 7.48 1.84 2.97
CA LEU A 258 7.34 0.40 2.85
C LEU A 258 7.98 -0.23 4.09
N ASN A 259 7.14 -0.67 5.02
CA ASN A 259 7.57 -1.20 6.31
C ASN A 259 7.50 -2.73 6.33
N SER A 260 8.65 -3.39 6.38
CA SER A 260 8.66 -4.84 6.55
C SER A 260 8.37 -5.24 8.01
N ILE A 261 7.55 -6.28 8.18
CA ILE A 261 7.38 -7.00 9.45
C ILE A 261 7.82 -8.46 9.32
N ALA A 262 8.72 -8.76 8.37
CA ALA A 262 9.24 -10.11 8.21
C ALA A 262 10.01 -10.54 9.47
N LYS A 263 9.78 -11.78 9.93
CA LYS A 263 10.53 -12.36 11.07
C LYS A 263 11.90 -12.91 10.67
N LYS A 264 12.04 -13.37 9.42
CA LYS A 264 13.28 -13.93 8.86
C LYS A 264 13.61 -13.27 7.53
N VAL A 265 12.97 -13.74 6.46
CA VAL A 265 13.14 -13.23 5.11
C VAL A 265 11.76 -13.00 4.50
N GLY A 266 11.56 -11.83 3.90
CA GLY A 266 10.36 -11.44 3.17
C GLY A 266 10.69 -10.92 1.77
N SER A 267 9.68 -10.38 1.11
CA SER A 267 9.82 -9.69 -0.17
C SER A 267 8.84 -8.53 -0.20
N LEU A 268 9.32 -7.34 -0.58
CA LEU A 268 8.44 -6.18 -0.71
C LEU A 268 7.45 -6.37 -1.85
N THR A 269 7.94 -6.86 -2.99
CA THR A 269 7.16 -6.92 -4.23
C THR A 269 7.11 -8.31 -4.87
N ALA A 270 5.98 -8.62 -5.49
CA ALA A 270 5.82 -9.74 -6.42
C ALA A 270 4.99 -9.34 -7.65
N GLN A 271 5.68 -8.78 -8.64
CA GLN A 271 5.03 -8.25 -9.84
C GLN A 271 4.83 -9.37 -10.90
N LYS A 272 3.69 -9.33 -11.59
CA LYS A 272 3.17 -10.41 -12.45
C LYS A 272 3.00 -10.05 -13.91
N ARG A 273 3.86 -9.20 -14.46
CA ARG A 273 3.91 -8.96 -15.91
C ARG A 273 4.37 -10.24 -16.61
N THR A 274 3.56 -10.74 -17.54
CA THR A 274 3.75 -12.07 -18.16
C THR A 274 4.32 -12.02 -19.58
N ASN A 275 4.38 -10.86 -20.22
CA ASN A 275 4.99 -10.69 -21.54
C ASN A 275 5.52 -9.25 -21.72
N SER A 276 6.34 -9.05 -22.75
CA SER A 276 7.02 -7.77 -23.02
C SER A 276 6.09 -6.64 -23.50
N SER A 277 4.94 -6.95 -24.12
CA SER A 277 4.02 -5.95 -24.68
C SER A 277 3.12 -5.29 -23.63
N LEU A 278 3.00 -5.89 -22.45
CA LEU A 278 2.26 -5.28 -21.33
C LEU A 278 3.05 -4.10 -20.75
N GLU A 279 2.44 -2.92 -20.69
CA GLU A 279 3.06 -1.74 -20.08
C GLU A 279 3.00 -1.73 -18.53
N SER A 280 2.63 -2.84 -17.89
CA SER A 280 2.55 -2.94 -16.43
C SER A 280 3.92 -2.93 -15.73
N GLY A 281 3.93 -2.65 -14.43
CA GLY A 281 5.14 -2.54 -13.63
C GLY A 281 4.91 -1.65 -12.42
N PHE A 282 5.68 -1.90 -11.36
CA PHE A 282 5.67 -1.05 -10.17
C PHE A 282 6.86 -0.10 -10.19
N SER A 283 6.61 1.19 -9.99
CA SER A 283 7.64 2.20 -9.82
C SER A 283 7.52 2.86 -8.46
N PHE A 284 8.61 2.89 -7.71
CA PHE A 284 8.73 3.49 -6.40
C PHE A 284 9.67 4.69 -6.51
N LYS A 285 9.18 5.87 -6.17
CA LYS A 285 9.92 7.13 -6.25
C LYS A 285 9.88 7.87 -4.92
N ASP A 286 11.04 8.33 -4.46
CA ASP A 286 11.19 9.07 -3.20
C ASP A 286 10.60 8.31 -2.00
N CYS A 287 10.65 6.97 -2.05
CA CYS A 287 10.12 6.11 -1.02
C CYS A 287 11.15 5.84 0.08
N VAL A 288 10.70 5.22 1.16
CA VAL A 288 11.54 4.72 2.25
C VAL A 288 11.20 3.25 2.47
N VAL A 289 12.22 2.38 2.49
CA VAL A 289 12.11 0.98 2.88
C VAL A 289 12.74 0.81 4.25
N THR A 290 11.94 0.38 5.23
CA THR A 290 12.35 0.17 6.63
C THR A 290 11.75 -1.11 7.19
N GLY A 291 11.88 -1.34 8.50
CA GLY A 291 11.14 -2.36 9.24
C GLY A 291 12.04 -3.40 9.91
N SER A 292 11.54 -4.62 10.01
CA SER A 292 12.23 -5.76 10.63
C SER A 292 12.57 -6.87 9.65
N GLY A 293 13.44 -7.78 10.09
CA GLY A 293 13.86 -8.94 9.31
C GLY A 293 14.75 -8.55 8.13
N GLN A 294 14.83 -9.47 7.16
CA GLN A 294 15.50 -9.27 5.90
C GLN A 294 14.49 -9.30 4.76
N VAL A 295 14.71 -8.51 3.71
CA VAL A 295 13.81 -8.44 2.57
C VAL A 295 14.55 -8.40 1.25
N TYR A 296 13.97 -9.07 0.26
CA TYR A 296 14.20 -8.74 -1.13
C TYR A 296 13.34 -7.53 -1.51
N LEU A 297 13.87 -6.64 -2.34
CA LEU A 297 13.11 -5.60 -3.04
C LEU A 297 11.98 -6.20 -3.88
N GLY A 298 12.20 -7.38 -4.43
CA GLY A 298 11.16 -8.12 -5.13
C GLY A 298 11.59 -9.49 -5.62
N ARG A 299 10.58 -10.28 -6.01
CA ARG A 299 10.74 -11.55 -6.72
C ARG A 299 9.70 -11.71 -7.83
N PRO A 300 10.03 -12.34 -8.98
CA PRO A 300 9.17 -12.32 -10.15
C PRO A 300 8.03 -13.32 -10.05
N TRP A 301 6.80 -12.83 -9.90
CA TRP A 301 5.61 -13.69 -10.04
C TRP A 301 5.31 -13.97 -11.52
N GLY A 302 5.60 -13.01 -12.41
CA GLY A 302 5.50 -13.15 -13.87
C GLY A 302 6.86 -13.16 -14.55
N ASP A 303 6.97 -13.85 -15.69
CA ASP A 303 8.24 -14.05 -16.39
C ASP A 303 8.85 -12.75 -16.96
N TYR A 304 8.06 -11.68 -17.09
CA TYR A 304 8.52 -10.36 -17.57
C TYR A 304 8.37 -9.30 -16.47
N SER A 305 8.42 -9.72 -15.20
CA SER A 305 8.21 -8.87 -14.04
C SER A 305 9.04 -7.58 -14.11
N ARG A 306 8.42 -6.46 -13.73
CA ARG A 306 9.04 -5.13 -13.81
C ARG A 306 8.81 -4.34 -12.53
N VAL A 307 9.92 -3.97 -11.89
CA VAL A 307 9.94 -3.19 -10.65
C VAL A 307 11.11 -2.21 -10.69
N VAL A 308 10.86 -0.94 -10.39
CA VAL A 308 11.89 0.10 -10.37
C VAL A 308 11.84 0.87 -9.05
N PHE A 309 12.96 0.97 -8.36
CA PHE A 309 13.14 1.88 -7.22
C PHE A 309 14.01 3.07 -7.64
N SER A 310 13.55 4.28 -7.37
CA SER A 310 14.21 5.53 -7.73
C SER A 310 14.23 6.49 -6.55
N TYR A 311 15.39 7.08 -6.26
CA TYR A 311 15.56 8.02 -5.13
C TYR A 311 15.04 7.46 -3.78
N THR A 312 15.03 6.14 -3.64
CA THR A 312 14.45 5.46 -2.49
C THR A 312 15.53 5.23 -1.43
N PHE A 313 15.22 5.53 -0.17
CA PHE A 313 16.06 5.14 0.95
C PHE A 313 15.83 3.66 1.27
N LEU A 314 16.89 2.86 1.26
CA LEU A 314 16.90 1.44 1.55
C LEU A 314 17.63 1.20 2.88
N ASP A 315 16.89 0.81 3.92
CA ASP A 315 17.48 0.41 5.20
C ASP A 315 18.25 -0.92 5.10
N LYS A 316 19.03 -1.25 6.14
CA LYS A 316 19.85 -2.46 6.26
C LYS A 316 19.03 -3.77 6.26
N THR A 317 17.71 -3.67 6.27
CA THR A 317 16.81 -4.81 6.09
C THR A 317 16.86 -5.34 4.66
N VAL A 318 17.24 -4.53 3.67
CA VAL A 318 17.39 -4.99 2.29
C VAL A 318 18.63 -5.88 2.16
N LEU A 319 18.41 -7.10 1.68
CA LEU A 319 19.48 -8.08 1.45
C LEU A 319 20.51 -7.56 0.44
N PRO A 320 21.80 -7.91 0.56
CA PRO A 320 22.83 -7.52 -0.41
C PRO A 320 22.49 -7.90 -1.85
N GLN A 321 21.88 -9.07 -2.05
CA GLN A 321 21.39 -9.56 -3.34
C GLN A 321 20.35 -8.62 -3.98
N GLY A 322 19.60 -7.89 -3.15
CA GLY A 322 18.51 -6.99 -3.54
C GLY A 322 17.27 -7.72 -4.03
N TRP A 323 17.44 -8.68 -4.93
CA TRP A 323 16.36 -9.32 -5.67
C TRP A 323 16.50 -10.85 -5.63
N SER A 324 15.38 -11.55 -5.80
CA SER A 324 15.35 -13.00 -5.99
C SER A 324 14.71 -13.33 -7.33
N ASP A 325 15.23 -14.31 -8.04
CA ASP A 325 14.70 -14.85 -9.30
C ASP A 325 13.62 -15.93 -9.09
N TRP A 326 13.26 -16.20 -7.83
CA TRP A 326 12.40 -17.32 -7.43
C TRP A 326 12.97 -18.68 -7.87
N GLY A 327 14.30 -18.82 -7.94
CA GLY A 327 14.96 -20.06 -8.33
C GLY A 327 14.77 -20.45 -9.80
N ASN A 328 14.43 -19.50 -10.67
CA ASN A 328 14.26 -19.72 -12.09
C ASN A 328 15.09 -18.73 -12.93
N GLN A 329 16.37 -19.07 -13.07
CA GLN A 329 17.38 -18.31 -13.82
C GLN A 329 17.00 -17.99 -15.28
N LYS A 330 16.06 -18.73 -15.89
CA LYS A 330 15.58 -18.44 -17.25
C LYS A 330 14.89 -17.08 -17.35
N ARG A 331 14.35 -16.58 -16.22
CA ARG A 331 13.64 -15.30 -16.17
C ARG A 331 14.59 -14.12 -16.21
N ASP A 332 15.82 -14.26 -15.74
CA ASP A 332 16.79 -13.17 -15.55
C ASP A 332 16.92 -12.27 -16.79
N PHE A 333 16.82 -12.84 -17.99
CA PHE A 333 16.92 -12.12 -19.27
C PHE A 333 15.68 -11.28 -19.63
N SER A 334 14.51 -11.63 -19.09
CA SER A 334 13.23 -10.94 -19.36
C SER A 334 12.76 -10.04 -18.22
N LEU A 335 13.39 -10.11 -17.04
CA LEU A 335 13.11 -9.22 -15.92
C LEU A 335 13.60 -7.79 -16.16
N TYR A 336 12.88 -6.82 -15.60
CA TYR A 336 13.30 -5.43 -15.54
C TYR A 336 13.25 -4.94 -14.09
N TYR A 337 14.25 -5.30 -13.31
CA TYR A 337 14.42 -4.89 -11.91
C TYR A 337 15.52 -3.86 -11.81
N GLY A 338 15.14 -2.63 -11.51
CA GLY A 338 16.02 -1.47 -11.60
C GLY A 338 16.14 -0.68 -10.30
N GLU A 339 17.34 -0.20 -10.02
CA GLU A 339 17.63 0.76 -8.96
C GLU A 339 18.23 2.02 -9.57
N TYR A 340 17.78 3.19 -9.13
CA TYR A 340 18.24 4.49 -9.63
C TYR A 340 18.42 5.47 -8.47
N LYS A 341 19.67 5.88 -8.22
CA LYS A 341 20.03 6.85 -7.16
C LYS A 341 19.38 6.53 -5.80
N CYS A 342 19.23 5.24 -5.47
CA CYS A 342 18.83 4.79 -4.14
C CYS A 342 19.94 5.11 -3.12
N SER A 343 19.56 5.27 -1.86
CA SER A 343 20.48 5.64 -0.77
C SER A 343 20.24 4.80 0.47
N GLY A 344 21.10 4.92 1.48
CA GLY A 344 20.99 4.16 2.74
C GLY A 344 21.81 2.87 2.75
N PRO A 345 21.91 2.21 3.91
CA PRO A 345 22.78 1.05 4.11
C PRO A 345 22.40 -0.17 3.25
N GLY A 346 21.13 -0.32 2.89
CA GLY A 346 20.63 -1.39 2.01
C GLY A 346 20.84 -1.12 0.51
N ALA A 347 21.30 0.07 0.13
CA ALA A 347 21.51 0.47 -1.27
C ALA A 347 22.91 0.12 -1.80
N ASN A 348 23.73 -0.63 -1.05
CA ASN A 348 25.03 -1.08 -1.54
C ASN A 348 24.87 -2.08 -2.69
N LEU A 349 25.46 -1.76 -3.83
CA LEU A 349 25.30 -2.49 -5.08
C LEU A 349 26.27 -3.64 -5.25
N THR A 350 27.37 -3.70 -4.48
CA THR A 350 28.44 -4.70 -4.65
C THR A 350 27.93 -6.15 -4.53
N GLY A 351 26.90 -6.38 -3.73
CA GLY A 351 26.32 -7.71 -3.50
C GLY A 351 25.11 -8.03 -4.38
N ARG A 352 24.69 -7.14 -5.28
CA ARG A 352 23.47 -7.33 -6.07
C ARG A 352 23.59 -8.52 -7.02
N VAL A 353 22.47 -9.17 -7.28
CA VAL A 353 22.39 -10.20 -8.31
C VAL A 353 22.84 -9.62 -9.67
N PRO A 354 23.59 -10.38 -10.51
CA PRO A 354 24.20 -9.83 -11.72
C PRO A 354 23.22 -9.28 -12.76
N TRP A 355 21.96 -9.72 -12.72
CA TRP A 355 20.89 -9.29 -13.64
C TRP A 355 20.11 -8.07 -13.15
N ALA A 356 20.38 -7.58 -11.93
CA ALA A 356 19.81 -6.32 -11.45
C ALA A 356 20.34 -5.15 -12.30
N ARG A 357 19.47 -4.18 -12.59
CA ARG A 357 19.80 -3.05 -13.47
C ARG A 357 20.12 -1.81 -12.64
N MET A 358 21.32 -1.28 -12.85
CA MET A 358 21.67 0.05 -12.38
C MET A 358 21.33 1.05 -13.46
N LEU A 359 20.24 1.79 -13.26
CA LEU A 359 19.69 2.63 -14.31
C LEU A 359 20.49 3.92 -14.46
N THR A 360 20.65 4.39 -15.71
CA THR A 360 21.08 5.76 -16.00
C THR A 360 19.93 6.76 -15.80
N ASP A 361 20.23 8.05 -15.92
CA ASP A 361 19.22 9.12 -15.88
C ASP A 361 18.15 8.93 -16.99
N GLU A 362 18.57 8.55 -18.20
CA GLU A 362 17.70 8.29 -19.35
C GLU A 362 16.83 7.04 -19.14
N GLU A 363 17.41 5.97 -18.60
CA GLU A 363 16.69 4.71 -18.35
C GLU A 363 15.67 4.84 -17.22
N ALA A 364 15.96 5.64 -16.19
CA ALA A 364 15.06 5.87 -15.08
C ALA A 364 13.92 6.84 -15.44
N LYS A 365 14.17 7.79 -16.36
CA LYS A 365 13.22 8.84 -16.76
C LYS A 365 11.79 8.32 -17.00
N PRO A 366 11.51 7.22 -17.71
CA PRO A 366 10.14 6.77 -17.95
C PRO A 366 9.34 6.39 -16.69
N PHE A 367 10.01 6.14 -15.55
CA PHE A 367 9.40 5.60 -14.34
C PHE A 367 9.18 6.64 -13.23
N ILE A 368 9.89 7.78 -13.28
CA ILE A 368 9.99 8.73 -12.15
C ILE A 368 8.97 9.87 -12.15
N GLY A 369 7.85 9.74 -12.86
CA GLY A 369 6.84 10.80 -12.91
C GLY A 369 5.45 10.28 -13.12
N THR A 370 4.44 11.11 -12.85
CA THR A 370 3.02 10.75 -13.00
C THR A 370 2.65 10.36 -14.43
N TYR A 371 3.40 10.80 -15.46
CA TYR A 371 3.25 10.31 -16.83
C TYR A 371 3.49 8.80 -16.96
N TYR A 372 4.25 8.18 -16.04
CA TYR A 372 4.40 6.72 -16.00
C TYR A 372 3.04 6.05 -15.85
N VAL A 373 2.06 6.68 -15.20
CA VAL A 373 0.70 6.15 -15.06
C VAL A 373 -0.31 6.96 -15.85
N GLU A 374 0.13 7.70 -16.87
CA GLU A 374 -0.70 8.60 -17.69
C GLU A 374 -1.45 9.66 -16.85
N GLY A 375 -0.82 10.10 -15.75
CA GLY A 375 -1.44 10.93 -14.73
C GLY A 375 -2.11 12.21 -15.25
N ASP A 376 -1.54 12.86 -16.26
CA ASP A 376 -2.13 14.08 -16.85
C ASP A 376 -3.56 13.86 -17.40
N SER A 377 -3.94 12.62 -17.71
CA SER A 377 -5.26 12.29 -18.26
C SER A 377 -6.32 11.97 -17.21
N TRP A 378 -5.95 11.73 -15.94
CA TRP A 378 -6.91 11.24 -14.93
C TRP A 378 -6.60 11.57 -13.47
N LEU A 379 -5.38 11.98 -13.12
CA LEU A 379 -5.06 12.36 -11.75
C LEU A 379 -5.56 13.78 -11.49
N ILE A 380 -6.39 13.90 -10.47
CA ILE A 380 -6.81 15.15 -9.87
C ILE A 380 -6.22 15.15 -8.47
N THR A 381 -5.40 16.16 -8.16
CA THR A 381 -4.86 16.32 -6.81
C THR A 381 -6.01 16.74 -5.89
N PRO A 382 -6.27 16.03 -4.78
CA PRO A 382 -7.27 16.45 -3.81
C PRO A 382 -6.96 17.86 -3.28
N HIS A 383 -7.98 18.67 -3.10
CA HIS A 383 -7.89 20.03 -2.56
C HIS A 383 -7.79 20.05 -1.03
#